data_AF-A0A4Q4KSA4-F1
#
_entry.id   AF-A0A4Q4KSA4-F1
#
_cell.length_a   1.000
_cell.length_b   1.000
_cell.length_c   1.000
_cell.angle_alpha   90.00
_cell.angle_beta   90.00
_cell.angle_gamma   90.00
#
_symmetry.space_group_name_H-M   'P 1'
#
loop_
_entity.id
_entity.type
_entity.pdbx_description
1 polymer ?
#
loop_
_entity_poly.entity_id
_entity_poly.type
_entity_poly.pdbx_seq_one_letter_code
_entity_poly.pdbx_strand_id
1 'polypeptide(L)'
;MIKFFRKFRQRMLLENKMGKYLLYASGEIILVVIGILIALQLNNWKEKNNEKILEISTLSELKSSFREDLNDINFNLNFNKKGLYACEQLISAFDQGLPYHDSLDRHFGQFYIISVFVNNTGAYETLKSRGLDIISNDSLRRQVQLMYDIIYSEILENQRNFNYIDLEQNKIFMIENMTNWKLFESAKPRSFDEISKDTVFHSRLAYTAQVRNVSISRYSRAKKECESILNRLELEIERLSNW
;
A
#
# COMPACT_ATOMS: atom_id res chain seq x y z
N MET A 1 26.11 43.88 32.31
CA MET A 1 27.17 42.90 32.61
C MET A 1 28.55 43.26 32.04
N ILE A 2 28.69 43.63 30.76
CA ILE A 2 30.00 43.93 30.13
C ILE A 2 30.86 44.97 30.88
N LYS A 3 30.27 46.04 31.46
CA LYS A 3 31.02 47.08 32.18
C LYS A 3 31.63 46.60 33.51
N PHE A 4 31.02 45.61 34.18
CA PHE A 4 31.47 45.08 35.47
C PHE A 4 32.67 44.14 35.28
N PHE A 5 32.56 43.20 34.34
CA PHE A 5 33.67 42.33 33.94
C PHE A 5 34.85 43.14 33.35
N ARG A 6 34.59 44.24 32.63
CA ARG A 6 35.64 45.13 32.11
C ARG A 6 36.48 45.78 33.21
N LYS A 7 35.85 46.33 34.26
CA LYS A 7 36.57 46.95 35.40
C LYS A 7 37.37 45.92 36.20
N PHE A 8 36.86 44.69 36.31
CA PHE A 8 37.54 43.60 37.02
C PHE A 8 38.78 43.09 36.25
N ARG A 9 38.68 42.96 34.92
CA ARG A 9 39.83 42.61 34.05
C ARG A 9 40.95 43.66 34.12
N GLN A 10 40.60 44.94 34.11
CA GLN A 10 41.58 46.03 34.22
C GLN A 10 42.32 46.01 35.57
N ARG A 11 41.62 45.76 36.70
CA ARG A 11 42.26 45.63 38.02
C ARG A 11 43.19 44.42 38.13
N MET A 12 42.79 43.25 37.60
CA MET A 12 43.60 42.03 37.67
C MET A 12 44.89 42.08 36.83
N LEU A 13 44.86 42.82 35.70
CA LEU A 13 46.04 43.06 34.86
C LEU A 13 47.03 44.05 35.49
N LEU A 14 46.55 45.05 36.26
CA LEU A 14 47.38 46.02 36.96
C LEU A 14 48.10 45.45 38.20
N GLU A 15 47.59 44.37 38.79
CA GLU A 15 48.13 43.78 40.03
C GLU A 15 49.16 42.63 39.82
N ASN A 16 49.70 42.45 38.61
CA ASN A 16 50.64 41.35 38.27
C ASN A 16 50.09 39.91 38.52
N LYS A 17 48.75 39.75 38.59
CA LYS A 17 48.05 38.48 38.88
C LYS A 17 47.63 37.74 37.62
N MET A 18 48.55 37.59 36.66
CA MET A 18 48.26 37.02 35.34
C MET A 18 47.69 35.59 35.42
N GLY A 19 48.16 34.76 36.35
CA GLY A 19 47.62 33.40 36.55
C GLY A 19 46.16 33.38 37.02
N LYS A 20 45.76 34.28 37.92
CA LYS A 20 44.35 34.39 38.38
C LYS A 20 43.43 34.91 37.26
N TYR A 21 43.94 35.79 36.41
CA TYR A 21 43.23 36.27 35.23
C TYR A 21 42.98 35.13 34.23
N LEU A 22 43.99 34.30 33.94
CA LEU A 22 43.86 33.16 33.03
C LEU A 22 42.84 32.13 33.54
N LEU A 23 42.88 31.77 34.82
CA LEU A 23 41.89 30.89 35.47
C LEU A 23 40.45 31.43 35.37
N TYR A 24 40.28 32.74 35.55
CA TYR A 24 38.98 33.38 35.45
C TYR A 24 38.46 33.44 34.00
N ALA A 25 39.32 33.82 33.06
CA ALA A 25 39.00 33.85 31.64
C ALA A 25 38.69 32.46 31.09
N SER A 26 39.41 31.41 31.53
CA SER A 26 39.07 30.03 31.17
C SER A 26 37.72 29.60 31.72
N GLY A 27 37.36 30.02 32.95
CA GLY A 27 36.03 29.77 33.51
C GLY A 27 34.91 30.43 32.70
N GLU A 28 35.12 31.66 32.25
CA GLU A 28 34.18 32.38 31.39
C GLU A 28 33.99 31.70 30.03
N ILE A 29 35.08 31.24 29.40
CA ILE A 29 35.02 30.47 28.15
C ILE A 29 34.27 29.15 28.36
N ILE A 30 34.56 28.40 29.42
CA ILE A 30 33.88 27.14 29.73
C ILE A 30 32.37 27.37 29.92
N LEU A 31 31.97 28.42 30.64
CA LEU A 31 30.56 28.77 30.81
C LEU A 31 29.86 29.11 29.49
N VAL A 32 30.51 29.87 28.61
CA VAL A 32 29.99 30.17 27.27
C VAL A 32 29.85 28.90 26.43
N VAL A 33 30.86 28.03 26.45
CA VAL A 33 30.84 26.75 25.72
C VAL A 33 29.70 25.86 26.22
N ILE A 34 29.51 25.72 27.54
CA ILE A 34 28.38 24.98 28.12
C ILE A 34 27.04 25.58 27.67
N GLY A 35 26.92 26.91 27.66
CA GLY A 35 25.72 27.59 27.17
C GLY A 35 25.39 27.27 25.71
N ILE A 36 26.41 27.28 24.84
CA ILE A 36 26.26 26.92 23.42
C ILE A 36 25.89 25.44 23.26
N LEU A 37 26.53 24.55 24.00
CA LEU A 37 26.24 23.11 23.94
C LEU A 37 24.81 22.80 24.39
N ILE A 38 24.33 23.43 25.47
CA ILE A 38 22.94 23.29 25.92
C ILE A 38 21.97 23.82 24.86
N ALA A 39 22.24 24.99 24.28
CA ALA A 39 21.40 25.55 23.22
C ALA A 39 21.32 24.63 21.99
N LEU A 40 22.46 24.06 21.57
CA LEU A 40 22.52 23.09 20.48
C LEU A 40 21.75 21.81 20.82
N GLN A 41 21.89 21.29 22.05
CA GLN A 41 21.15 20.10 22.50
C GLN A 41 19.64 20.33 22.50
N LEU A 42 19.17 21.49 22.98
CA LEU A 42 17.75 21.84 22.96
C LEU A 42 17.21 21.96 21.52
N ASN A 43 17.99 22.54 20.61
CA ASN A 43 17.60 22.63 19.19
C ASN A 43 17.49 21.24 18.56
N ASN A 44 18.49 20.38 18.76
CA ASN A 44 18.49 19.01 18.24
C ASN A 44 17.36 18.16 18.82
N TRP A 45 17.01 18.36 20.10
CA TRP A 45 15.87 17.67 20.72
C TRP A 45 14.53 18.10 20.11
N LYS A 46 14.33 19.41 19.89
CA LYS A 46 13.13 19.93 19.22
C LYS A 46 13.01 19.39 17.79
N GLU A 47 14.11 19.36 17.05
CA GLU A 47 14.16 18.85 15.67
C GLU A 47 13.77 17.37 15.62
N LYS A 48 14.40 16.52 16.45
CA LYS A 48 14.02 15.09 16.56
C LYS A 48 12.57 14.87 16.95
N ASN A 49 12.02 15.71 17.83
CA ASN A 49 10.61 15.63 18.21
C ASN A 49 9.69 15.98 17.02
N ASN A 50 10.05 16.97 16.22
CA ASN A 50 9.29 17.33 15.02
C ASN A 50 9.37 16.23 13.94
N GLU A 51 10.55 15.65 13.70
CA GLU A 51 10.74 14.52 12.79
C GLU A 51 9.86 13.33 13.19
N LYS A 52 9.84 13.03 14.48
CA LYS A 52 9.01 11.96 15.04
C LYS A 52 7.51 12.20 14.87
N ILE A 53 7.04 13.43 15.12
CA ILE A 53 5.62 13.78 14.90
C ILE A 53 5.27 13.62 13.42
N LEU A 54 6.15 14.04 12.52
CA LEU A 54 5.98 13.86 11.08
C LEU A 54 5.95 12.39 10.68
N GLU A 55 6.85 11.56 11.25
CA GLU A 55 6.87 10.12 11.01
C GLU A 55 5.56 9.48 11.47
N ILE A 56 5.11 9.71 12.70
CA ILE A 56 3.85 9.16 13.22
C ILE A 56 2.65 9.56 12.34
N SER A 57 2.57 10.83 11.94
CA SER A 57 1.50 11.31 11.04
C SER A 57 1.54 10.57 9.70
N THR A 58 2.74 10.42 9.12
CA THR A 58 2.94 9.74 7.84
C THR A 58 2.60 8.25 7.91
N LEU A 59 3.02 7.55 8.97
CA LEU A 59 2.67 6.14 9.21
C LEU A 59 1.16 5.96 9.40
N SER A 60 0.50 6.93 10.05
CA SER A 60 -0.96 6.90 10.27
C SER A 60 -1.73 7.08 8.96
N GLU A 61 -1.29 7.99 8.09
CA GLU A 61 -1.85 8.16 6.75
C GLU A 61 -1.69 6.89 5.91
N LEU A 62 -0.48 6.31 5.87
CA LEU A 62 -0.21 5.04 5.18
C LEU A 62 -1.09 3.90 5.72
N LYS A 63 -1.24 3.81 7.06
CA LYS A 63 -2.10 2.79 7.68
C LYS A 63 -3.55 2.92 7.23
N SER A 64 -4.07 4.14 7.08
CA SER A 64 -5.40 4.37 6.54
C SER A 64 -5.50 3.91 5.09
N SER A 65 -4.55 4.31 4.24
CA SER A 65 -4.51 3.90 2.83
C SER A 65 -4.42 2.38 2.67
N PHE A 66 -3.58 1.70 3.44
CA PHE A 66 -3.48 0.24 3.39
C PHE A 66 -4.74 -0.48 3.89
N ARG A 67 -5.53 0.11 4.79
CA ARG A 67 -6.83 -0.46 5.18
C ARG A 67 -7.84 -0.40 4.04
N GLU A 68 -7.87 0.71 3.32
CA GLU A 68 -8.71 0.86 2.12
C GLU A 68 -8.28 -0.11 1.02
N ASP A 69 -6.98 -0.18 0.74
CA ASP A 69 -6.43 -1.10 -0.25
C ASP A 69 -6.72 -2.56 0.12
N LEU A 70 -6.60 -2.94 1.39
CA LEU A 70 -6.92 -4.30 1.85
C LEU A 70 -8.39 -4.66 1.59
N ASN A 71 -9.31 -3.72 1.76
CA ASN A 71 -10.73 -3.94 1.45
C ASN A 71 -10.92 -4.19 -0.04
N ASP A 72 -10.29 -3.38 -0.89
CA ASP A 72 -10.35 -3.55 -2.35
C ASP A 72 -9.70 -4.87 -2.80
N ILE A 73 -8.54 -5.23 -2.25
CA ILE A 73 -7.87 -6.52 -2.49
C ILE A 73 -8.79 -7.68 -2.12
N ASN A 74 -9.44 -7.64 -0.96
CA ASN A 74 -10.34 -8.71 -0.53
C ASN A 74 -11.57 -8.83 -1.44
N PHE A 75 -12.15 -7.70 -1.85
CA PHE A 75 -13.26 -7.67 -2.80
C PHE A 75 -12.85 -8.33 -4.12
N ASN A 76 -11.74 -7.88 -4.71
CA ASN A 76 -11.23 -8.38 -5.97
C ASN A 76 -10.84 -9.86 -5.91
N LEU A 77 -10.22 -10.31 -4.81
CA LEU A 77 -9.88 -11.70 -4.58
C LEU A 77 -11.13 -12.59 -4.57
N ASN A 78 -12.15 -12.20 -3.81
CA ASN A 78 -13.40 -12.95 -3.72
C ASN A 78 -14.15 -12.95 -5.06
N PHE A 79 -14.16 -11.82 -5.75
CA PHE A 79 -14.80 -11.69 -7.06
C PHE A 79 -14.14 -12.64 -8.10
N ASN A 80 -12.81 -12.69 -8.12
CA ASN A 80 -12.10 -13.62 -9.00
C ASN A 80 -12.33 -15.09 -8.63
N LYS A 81 -12.39 -15.43 -7.34
CA LYS A 81 -12.72 -16.79 -6.90
C LYS A 81 -14.13 -17.22 -7.34
N LYS A 82 -15.13 -16.35 -7.22
CA LYS A 82 -16.49 -16.61 -7.69
C LYS A 82 -16.55 -16.83 -9.20
N GLY A 83 -15.87 -15.97 -9.96
CA GLY A 83 -15.80 -16.10 -11.42
C GLY A 83 -15.05 -17.35 -11.87
N LEU A 84 -13.98 -17.74 -11.17
CA LEU A 84 -13.25 -18.98 -11.45
C LEU A 84 -14.15 -20.19 -11.23
N TYR A 85 -14.82 -20.25 -10.07
CA TYR A 85 -15.78 -21.30 -9.78
C TYR A 85 -16.87 -21.37 -10.85
N ALA A 86 -17.39 -20.23 -11.32
CA ALA A 86 -18.35 -20.20 -12.41
C ALA A 86 -17.79 -20.78 -13.72
N CYS A 87 -16.55 -20.46 -14.09
CA CYS A 87 -15.89 -21.05 -15.25
C CYS A 87 -15.78 -22.57 -15.11
N GLU A 88 -15.33 -23.06 -13.95
CA GLU A 88 -15.17 -24.49 -13.65
C GLU A 88 -16.51 -25.24 -13.72
N GLN A 89 -17.59 -24.66 -13.20
CA GLN A 89 -18.92 -25.27 -13.27
C GLN A 89 -19.44 -25.35 -14.72
N LEU A 90 -19.22 -24.32 -15.54
CA LEU A 90 -19.61 -24.34 -16.95
C LEU A 90 -18.80 -25.36 -17.76
N ILE A 91 -17.47 -25.35 -17.60
CA ILE A 91 -16.58 -26.33 -18.24
C ILE A 91 -16.99 -27.75 -17.86
N SER A 92 -17.20 -28.02 -16.57
CA SER A 92 -17.63 -29.33 -16.08
C SER A 92 -18.98 -29.75 -16.64
N ALA A 93 -19.93 -28.82 -16.79
CA ALA A 93 -21.25 -29.13 -17.36
C ALA A 93 -21.14 -29.53 -18.84
N PHE A 94 -20.28 -28.84 -19.60
CA PHE A 94 -20.08 -29.15 -21.01
C PHE A 94 -19.30 -30.45 -21.24
N ASP A 95 -18.20 -30.66 -20.51
CA ASP A 95 -17.37 -31.86 -20.63
C ASP A 95 -18.14 -33.14 -20.31
N GLN A 96 -19.08 -33.06 -19.37
CA GLN A 96 -19.94 -34.19 -18.98
C GLN A 96 -21.20 -34.32 -19.84
N GLY A 97 -21.45 -33.39 -20.77
CA GLY A 97 -22.67 -33.37 -21.58
C GLY A 97 -23.95 -33.24 -20.76
N LEU A 98 -23.92 -32.50 -19.64
CA LEU A 98 -25.09 -32.33 -18.79
C LEU A 98 -26.17 -31.51 -19.51
N PRO A 99 -27.46 -31.83 -19.32
CA PRO A 99 -28.53 -31.00 -19.84
C PRO A 99 -28.55 -29.63 -19.14
N TYR A 100 -29.15 -28.65 -19.79
CA TYR A 100 -29.38 -27.34 -19.18
C TYR A 100 -30.20 -27.45 -17.88
N HIS A 101 -29.81 -26.66 -16.88
CA HIS A 101 -30.56 -26.46 -15.64
C HIS A 101 -30.42 -24.98 -15.21
N ASP A 102 -31.49 -24.38 -14.66
CA ASP A 102 -31.55 -22.95 -14.31
C ASP A 102 -30.46 -22.51 -13.29
N SER A 103 -29.87 -23.46 -12.56
CA SER A 103 -28.71 -23.17 -11.68
C SER A 103 -27.47 -22.68 -12.46
N LEU A 104 -27.35 -23.04 -13.75
CA LEU A 104 -26.25 -22.62 -14.62
C LEU A 104 -26.33 -21.14 -14.98
N ASP A 105 -27.52 -20.52 -14.92
CA ASP A 105 -27.71 -19.11 -15.23
C ASP A 105 -26.81 -18.21 -14.37
N ARG A 106 -26.63 -18.58 -13.09
CA ARG A 106 -25.71 -17.87 -12.19
C ARG A 106 -24.27 -17.93 -12.70
N HIS A 107 -23.83 -19.07 -13.21
CA HIS A 107 -22.47 -19.23 -13.69
C HIS A 107 -22.24 -18.45 -14.99
N PHE A 108 -23.21 -18.46 -15.91
CA PHE A 108 -23.20 -17.58 -17.08
C PHE A 108 -23.19 -16.09 -16.69
N GLY A 109 -23.89 -15.70 -15.63
CA GLY A 109 -23.87 -14.33 -15.09
C GLY A 109 -22.58 -13.91 -14.38
N GLN A 110 -21.68 -14.85 -14.05
CA GLN A 110 -20.51 -14.60 -13.20
C GLN A 110 -19.17 -14.85 -13.90
N PHE A 111 -19.11 -15.65 -14.96
CA PHE A 111 -17.84 -15.97 -15.61
C PHE A 111 -17.22 -14.76 -16.34
N TYR A 112 -18.04 -13.83 -16.85
CA TYR A 112 -17.66 -12.95 -17.95
C TYR A 112 -17.03 -11.60 -17.55
N ILE A 113 -17.23 -11.10 -16.31
CA ILE A 113 -16.62 -9.84 -15.83
C ILE A 113 -15.47 -10.10 -14.86
N ILE A 114 -14.40 -9.32 -14.98
CA ILE A 114 -13.29 -9.28 -14.02
C ILE A 114 -13.34 -7.96 -13.26
N SER A 115 -13.01 -7.99 -11.97
CA SER A 115 -12.94 -6.79 -11.12
C SER A 115 -11.65 -5.99 -11.39
N VAL A 116 -11.67 -4.70 -11.07
CA VAL A 116 -10.53 -3.79 -11.25
C VAL A 116 -10.02 -3.38 -9.87
N PHE A 117 -8.70 -3.33 -9.76
CA PHE A 117 -8.00 -2.92 -8.54
C PHE A 117 -7.81 -1.41 -8.62
N VAL A 118 -8.17 -0.72 -7.55
CA VAL A 118 -7.97 0.71 -7.43
C VAL A 118 -7.21 0.96 -6.14
N ASN A 119 -5.91 1.25 -6.25
CA ASN A 119 -5.08 1.54 -5.10
C ASN A 119 -5.09 3.02 -4.74
N ASN A 120 -5.05 3.30 -3.44
CA ASN A 120 -4.84 4.63 -2.93
C ASN A 120 -3.34 4.98 -2.94
N THR A 121 -2.91 5.77 -3.92
CA THR A 121 -1.52 6.20 -4.08
C THR A 121 -1.17 7.48 -3.33
N GLY A 122 -2.16 8.25 -2.85
CA GLY A 122 -1.94 9.61 -2.36
C GLY A 122 -0.93 9.72 -1.21
N ALA A 123 -1.07 8.85 -0.21
CA ALA A 123 -0.16 8.81 0.94
C ALA A 123 1.27 8.42 0.53
N TYR A 124 1.41 7.44 -0.36
CA TYR A 124 2.72 6.97 -0.82
C TYR A 124 3.43 7.96 -1.75
N GLU A 125 2.70 8.60 -2.68
CA GLU A 125 3.27 9.66 -3.51
C GLU A 125 3.71 10.86 -2.67
N THR A 126 2.93 11.22 -1.65
CA THR A 126 3.30 12.27 -0.70
C THR A 126 4.57 11.90 0.06
N LEU A 127 4.66 10.68 0.59
CA LEU A 127 5.88 10.17 1.25
C LEU A 127 7.09 10.23 0.29
N LYS A 128 6.96 9.73 -0.94
CA LYS A 128 8.03 9.80 -1.95
C LYS A 128 8.48 11.23 -2.24
N SER A 129 7.54 12.17 -2.35
CA SER A 129 7.85 13.57 -2.61
C SER A 129 8.56 14.27 -1.45
N ARG A 130 8.27 13.88 -0.20
CA ARG A 130 8.87 14.47 1.01
C ARG A 130 10.21 13.83 1.37
N GLY A 131 10.40 12.57 1.01
CA GLY A 131 11.56 11.77 1.40
C GLY A 131 11.12 10.50 2.11
N LEU A 132 11.55 9.35 1.60
CA LEU A 132 11.21 8.06 2.19
C LEU A 132 11.85 7.86 3.57
N ASP A 133 12.98 8.53 3.82
CA ASP A 133 13.76 8.52 5.06
C ASP A 133 13.00 9.08 6.27
N ILE A 134 11.84 9.73 6.05
CA ILE A 134 10.86 10.03 7.10
C ILE A 134 10.47 8.77 7.88
N ILE A 135 10.40 7.61 7.23
CA ILE A 135 10.22 6.32 7.92
C ILE A 135 11.59 5.85 8.41
N SER A 136 11.86 6.02 9.70
CA SER A 136 13.13 5.68 10.34
C SER A 136 13.38 4.17 10.36
N ASN A 137 12.33 3.36 10.41
CA ASN A 137 12.42 1.92 10.33
C ASN A 137 12.68 1.46 8.88
N ASP A 138 13.97 1.26 8.55
CA ASP A 138 14.43 0.81 7.23
C ASP A 138 13.70 -0.41 6.68
N SER A 139 13.38 -1.39 7.53
CA SER A 139 12.73 -2.62 7.11
C SER A 139 11.25 -2.39 6.80
N LEU A 140 10.57 -1.50 7.53
CA LEU A 140 9.19 -1.13 7.26
C LEU A 140 9.12 -0.27 5.98
N ARG A 141 10.02 0.71 5.86
CA ARG A 141 10.17 1.57 4.68
C ARG A 141 10.31 0.74 3.40
N ARG A 142 11.25 -0.21 3.37
CA ARG A 142 11.44 -1.11 2.21
C ARG A 142 10.21 -1.95 1.90
N GLN A 143 9.47 -2.38 2.92
CA GLN A 143 8.26 -3.18 2.73
C GLN A 143 7.13 -2.36 2.09
N VAL A 144 6.93 -1.12 2.56
CA VAL A 144 5.99 -0.16 1.97
C VAL A 144 6.34 0.10 0.50
N GLN A 145 7.62 0.35 0.20
CA GLN A 145 8.08 0.54 -1.19
C GLN A 145 7.79 -0.69 -2.05
N LEU A 146 8.14 -1.89 -1.59
CA LEU A 146 7.91 -3.14 -2.32
C LEU A 146 6.42 -3.37 -2.62
N MET A 147 5.54 -2.99 -1.69
CA MET A 147 4.10 -3.11 -1.90
C MET A 147 3.61 -2.22 -3.05
N TYR A 148 3.96 -0.94 -3.04
CA TYR A 148 3.52 0.00 -4.06
C TYR A 148 4.23 -0.17 -5.40
N ASP A 149 5.56 -0.28 -5.40
CA ASP A 149 6.36 -0.22 -6.63
C ASP A 149 6.35 -1.57 -7.37
N ILE A 150 6.21 -2.68 -6.66
CA ILE A 150 6.29 -4.04 -7.24
C ILE A 150 4.91 -4.71 -7.19
N ILE A 151 4.35 -4.94 -6.01
CA ILE A 151 3.15 -5.80 -5.89
C ILE A 151 1.93 -5.14 -6.54
N TYR A 152 1.67 -3.86 -6.27
CA TYR A 152 0.57 -3.15 -6.92
C TYR A 152 0.80 -2.95 -8.41
N SER A 153 2.02 -2.61 -8.83
CA SER A 153 2.38 -2.52 -10.25
C SER A 153 2.13 -3.81 -11.01
N GLU A 154 2.50 -4.98 -10.45
CA GLU A 154 2.22 -6.29 -11.04
C GLU A 154 0.71 -6.52 -11.21
N ILE A 155 -0.11 -6.16 -10.22
CA ILE A 155 -1.58 -6.30 -10.31
C ILE A 155 -2.12 -5.40 -11.43
N LEU A 156 -1.72 -4.12 -11.45
CA LEU A 156 -2.20 -3.16 -12.44
C LEU A 156 -1.77 -3.53 -13.86
N GLU A 157 -0.56 -4.04 -14.03
CA GLU A 157 -0.07 -4.53 -15.33
C GLU A 157 -0.83 -5.77 -15.79
N ASN A 158 -1.06 -6.73 -14.89
CA ASN A 158 -1.89 -7.90 -15.17
C ASN A 158 -3.30 -7.49 -15.62
N GLN A 159 -3.90 -6.48 -14.98
CA GLN A 159 -5.20 -5.96 -15.38
C GLN A 159 -5.20 -5.33 -16.77
N ARG A 160 -4.17 -4.52 -17.09
CA ARG A 160 -4.06 -3.92 -18.43
C ARG A 160 -3.92 -4.98 -19.51
N ASN A 161 -3.12 -6.02 -19.27
CA ASN A 161 -2.79 -7.02 -20.27
C ASN A 161 -3.93 -8.03 -20.50
N PHE A 162 -4.59 -8.49 -19.44
CA PHE A 162 -5.58 -9.56 -19.54
C PHE A 162 -7.02 -9.04 -19.50
N ASN A 163 -7.36 -8.09 -18.62
CA ASN A 163 -8.77 -7.81 -18.34
C ASN A 163 -9.47 -7.03 -19.44
N TYR A 164 -8.79 -6.16 -20.19
CA TYR A 164 -9.48 -5.28 -21.15
C TYR A 164 -9.92 -6.01 -22.42
N ILE A 165 -9.07 -6.88 -22.96
CA ILE A 165 -9.37 -7.64 -24.19
C ILE A 165 -10.42 -8.70 -23.90
N ASP A 166 -10.29 -9.40 -22.78
CA ASP A 166 -11.23 -10.46 -22.39
C ASP A 166 -12.61 -9.90 -22.09
N LEU A 167 -12.69 -8.76 -21.40
CA LEU A 167 -13.97 -8.15 -21.03
C LEU A 167 -14.81 -7.79 -22.25
N GLU A 168 -14.21 -7.20 -23.29
CA GLU A 168 -14.96 -6.82 -24.50
C GLU A 168 -15.43 -8.04 -25.29
N GLN A 169 -14.59 -9.06 -25.47
CA GLN A 169 -15.00 -10.30 -26.15
C GLN A 169 -16.08 -11.06 -25.38
N ASN A 170 -15.94 -11.12 -24.05
CA ASN A 170 -16.94 -11.71 -23.17
C ASN A 170 -18.25 -10.94 -23.22
N LYS A 171 -18.20 -9.61 -23.22
CA LYS A 171 -19.38 -8.75 -23.34
C LYS A 171 -20.11 -8.95 -24.66
N ILE A 172 -19.39 -9.02 -25.79
CA ILE A 172 -19.98 -9.32 -27.11
C ILE A 172 -20.70 -10.67 -27.05
N PHE A 173 -20.01 -11.71 -26.55
CA PHE A 173 -20.61 -13.03 -26.41
C PHE A 173 -21.88 -13.01 -25.56
N MET A 174 -21.88 -12.30 -24.43
CA MET A 174 -23.06 -12.17 -23.57
C MET A 174 -24.24 -11.49 -24.27
N ILE A 175 -24.00 -10.41 -25.04
CA ILE A 175 -25.03 -9.69 -25.79
C ILE A 175 -25.66 -10.59 -26.87
N GLU A 176 -24.84 -11.38 -27.54
CA GLU A 176 -25.26 -12.25 -28.64
C GLU A 176 -25.99 -13.51 -28.14
N ASN A 177 -25.54 -14.09 -27.03
CA ASN A 177 -25.92 -15.45 -26.63
C ASN A 177 -26.77 -15.54 -25.37
N MET A 178 -27.00 -14.43 -24.65
CA MET A 178 -27.76 -14.44 -23.40
C MET A 178 -29.09 -13.68 -23.47
N THR A 179 -29.98 -14.03 -22.56
CA THR A 179 -31.25 -13.37 -22.25
C THR A 179 -31.45 -13.29 -20.73
N ASN A 180 -32.42 -12.50 -20.27
CA ASN A 180 -32.70 -12.27 -18.84
C ASN A 180 -31.44 -11.91 -18.02
N TRP A 181 -30.53 -11.16 -18.65
CA TRP A 181 -29.22 -10.87 -18.10
C TRP A 181 -29.33 -9.83 -16.98
N LYS A 182 -28.90 -10.25 -15.79
CA LYS A 182 -28.67 -9.41 -14.62
C LYS A 182 -27.19 -9.36 -14.34
N LEU A 183 -26.63 -8.16 -14.39
CA LEU A 183 -25.21 -7.91 -14.20
C LEU A 183 -24.73 -8.55 -12.88
N PHE A 184 -23.66 -9.35 -12.94
CA PHE A 184 -23.04 -10.07 -11.80
C PHE A 184 -23.89 -11.14 -11.10
N GLU A 185 -25.12 -11.36 -11.53
CA GLU A 185 -26.06 -12.26 -10.85
C GLU A 185 -26.39 -13.50 -11.68
N SER A 186 -26.93 -13.31 -12.88
CA SER A 186 -27.44 -14.40 -13.71
C SER A 186 -27.56 -13.99 -15.17
N ALA A 187 -27.40 -14.94 -16.09
CA ALA A 187 -27.69 -14.78 -17.50
C ALA A 187 -28.18 -16.12 -18.06
N LYS A 188 -29.32 -16.11 -18.75
CA LYS A 188 -29.88 -17.33 -19.33
C LYS A 188 -29.38 -17.50 -20.76
N PRO A 189 -28.79 -18.66 -21.14
CA PRO A 189 -28.39 -18.89 -22.53
C PRO A 189 -29.61 -18.91 -23.45
N ARG A 190 -29.50 -18.27 -24.62
CA ARG A 190 -30.52 -18.35 -25.68
C ARG A 190 -30.63 -19.75 -26.27
N SER A 191 -29.48 -20.41 -26.46
CA SER A 191 -29.38 -21.80 -26.88
C SER A 191 -28.22 -22.49 -26.15
N PHE A 192 -28.54 -23.28 -25.12
CA PHE A 192 -27.52 -24.02 -24.36
C PHE A 192 -26.83 -25.09 -25.20
N ASP A 193 -27.57 -25.77 -26.07
CA ASP A 193 -27.05 -26.86 -26.91
C ASP A 193 -26.08 -26.36 -27.99
N GLU A 194 -26.23 -25.12 -28.47
CA GLU A 194 -25.28 -24.49 -29.40
C GLU A 194 -24.02 -24.05 -28.66
N ILE A 195 -24.19 -23.36 -27.52
CA ILE A 195 -23.07 -22.86 -26.71
C ILE A 195 -22.20 -24.03 -26.18
N SER A 196 -22.83 -25.13 -25.76
CA SER A 196 -22.12 -26.32 -25.25
C SER A 196 -21.35 -27.08 -26.35
N LYS A 197 -21.52 -26.74 -27.63
CA LYS A 197 -20.75 -27.29 -28.75
C LYS A 197 -19.78 -26.29 -29.36
N ASP A 198 -19.79 -25.03 -28.91
CA ASP A 198 -18.92 -23.97 -29.42
C ASP A 198 -17.50 -24.12 -28.86
N THR A 199 -16.60 -24.68 -29.67
CA THR A 199 -15.19 -24.89 -29.29
C THR A 199 -14.44 -23.59 -28.97
N VAL A 200 -14.84 -22.46 -29.57
CA VAL A 200 -14.22 -21.16 -29.30
C VAL A 200 -14.63 -20.68 -27.91
N PHE A 201 -15.91 -20.84 -27.55
CA PHE A 201 -16.38 -20.52 -26.21
C PHE A 201 -15.72 -21.37 -25.12
N HIS A 202 -15.56 -22.68 -25.36
CA HIS A 202 -14.83 -23.57 -24.42
C HIS A 202 -13.40 -23.10 -24.18
N SER A 203 -12.69 -22.80 -25.26
CA SER A 203 -11.31 -22.30 -25.19
C SER A 203 -11.24 -20.97 -24.44
N ARG A 204 -12.22 -20.08 -24.67
CA ARG A 204 -12.34 -18.80 -23.96
C ARG A 204 -12.63 -18.97 -22.46
N LEU A 205 -13.52 -19.89 -22.08
CA LEU A 205 -13.79 -20.20 -20.68
C LEU A 205 -12.54 -20.74 -19.97
N ALA A 206 -11.84 -21.68 -20.60
CA ALA A 206 -10.60 -22.23 -20.06
C ALA A 206 -9.53 -21.14 -19.89
N TYR A 207 -9.38 -20.27 -20.88
CA TYR A 207 -8.46 -19.13 -20.80
C TYR A 207 -8.86 -18.14 -19.69
N THR A 208 -10.14 -17.79 -19.60
CA THR A 208 -10.67 -16.91 -18.54
C THR A 208 -10.40 -17.50 -17.14
N ALA A 209 -10.58 -18.81 -16.97
CA ALA A 209 -10.26 -19.50 -15.72
C ALA A 209 -8.76 -19.38 -15.36
N GLN A 210 -7.86 -19.53 -16.34
CA GLN A 210 -6.42 -19.37 -16.12
C GLN A 210 -6.05 -17.93 -15.73
N VAL A 211 -6.60 -16.92 -16.41
CA VAL A 211 -6.40 -15.50 -16.07
C VAL A 211 -6.86 -15.20 -14.64
N ARG A 212 -8.00 -15.76 -14.23
CA ARG A 212 -8.50 -15.61 -12.86
C ARG A 212 -7.59 -16.28 -11.84
N ASN A 213 -7.05 -17.46 -12.12
CA ASN A 213 -6.07 -18.11 -11.26
C ASN A 213 -4.82 -17.25 -11.03
N VAL A 214 -4.27 -16.66 -12.10
CA VAL A 214 -3.16 -15.70 -12.00
C VAL A 214 -3.54 -14.53 -11.10
N SER A 215 -4.71 -13.93 -11.34
CA SER A 215 -5.22 -12.79 -10.56
C SER A 215 -5.40 -13.16 -9.08
N ILE A 216 -5.99 -14.31 -8.77
CA ILE A 216 -6.16 -14.83 -7.40
C ILE A 216 -4.81 -14.97 -6.70
N SER A 217 -3.79 -15.49 -7.39
CA SER A 217 -2.45 -15.62 -6.83
C SER A 217 -1.84 -14.25 -6.49
N ARG A 218 -1.99 -13.26 -7.38
CA ARG A 218 -1.47 -11.90 -7.17
C ARG A 218 -2.18 -11.19 -6.01
N TYR A 219 -3.52 -11.22 -5.97
CA TYR A 219 -4.27 -10.64 -4.86
C TYR A 219 -4.00 -11.36 -3.53
N SER A 220 -3.79 -12.68 -3.54
CA SER A 220 -3.48 -13.43 -2.32
C SER A 220 -2.10 -13.04 -1.77
N ARG A 221 -1.10 -12.83 -2.65
CA ARG A 221 0.21 -12.26 -2.28
C ARG A 221 0.05 -10.85 -1.70
N ALA A 222 -0.68 -9.97 -2.40
CA ALA A 222 -0.90 -8.60 -1.96
C ALA A 222 -1.63 -8.52 -0.62
N LYS A 223 -2.65 -9.36 -0.40
CA LYS A 223 -3.37 -9.44 0.88
C LYS A 223 -2.42 -9.74 2.03
N LYS A 224 -1.62 -10.80 1.91
CA LYS A 224 -0.67 -11.22 2.94
C LYS A 224 0.33 -10.10 3.27
N GLU A 225 0.86 -9.45 2.24
CA GLU A 225 1.82 -8.36 2.42
C GLU A 225 1.15 -7.14 3.07
N CYS A 226 -0.06 -6.77 2.65
CA CYS A 226 -0.83 -5.66 3.20
C CYS A 226 -1.12 -5.87 4.69
N GLU A 227 -1.57 -7.07 5.07
CA GLU A 227 -1.83 -7.44 6.47
C GLU A 227 -0.54 -7.36 7.30
N SER A 228 0.59 -7.83 6.76
CA SER A 228 1.90 -7.71 7.41
C SER A 228 2.30 -6.25 7.62
N ILE A 229 2.13 -5.39 6.60
CA ILE A 229 2.49 -3.97 6.69
C ILE A 229 1.60 -3.26 7.71
N LEU A 230 0.29 -3.52 7.69
CA LEU A 230 -0.66 -2.93 8.64
C LEU A 230 -0.28 -3.24 10.10
N ASN A 231 0.05 -4.49 10.40
CA ASN A 231 0.49 -4.88 11.73
C ASN A 231 1.81 -4.17 12.13
N ARG A 232 2.76 -4.06 11.20
CA ARG A 232 4.03 -3.39 11.48
C ARG A 232 3.89 -1.88 11.63
N LEU A 233 3.00 -1.24 10.87
CA LEU A 233 2.66 0.17 11.02
C LEU A 233 2.07 0.44 12.41
N GLU A 234 1.17 -0.43 12.88
CA GLU A 234 0.58 -0.32 14.20
C GLU A 234 1.63 -0.40 15.31
N LEU A 235 2.49 -1.43 15.26
CA LEU A 235 3.59 -1.60 16.22
C LEU A 235 4.58 -0.44 16.18
N GLU A 236 4.91 0.08 14.99
CA GLU A 236 5.87 1.18 14.85
C GLU A 236 5.30 2.50 15.38
N ILE A 237 4.01 2.77 15.12
CA ILE A 237 3.32 3.95 15.68
C ILE A 237 3.31 3.87 17.21
N GLU A 238 2.93 2.74 17.79
CA GLU A 238 2.96 2.54 19.25
C GLU A 238 4.37 2.70 19.83
N ARG A 239 5.38 2.13 19.16
CA ARG A 239 6.80 2.29 19.55
C ARG A 239 7.21 3.75 19.56
N LEU A 240 6.84 4.53 18.55
CA LEU A 240 7.16 5.95 18.50
C LEU A 240 6.36 6.72 19.56
N SER A 241 5.07 6.49 19.74
CA SER A 241 4.25 7.23 20.70
C SER A 241 4.64 7.06 22.17
N ASN A 242 5.32 5.96 22.53
CA ASN A 242 5.69 5.65 23.91
C ASN A 242 7.08 6.15 24.36
N TRP A 243 7.86 6.73 23.45
CA TRP A 243 9.18 7.35 23.73
C TRP A 243 9.15 8.85 23.45
#